data_AF-A0A1Z9BPI2-F1
#
_entry.id   AF-A0A1Z9BPI2-F1
#
_cell.length_a   1.000
_cell.length_b   1.000
_cell.length_c   1.000
_cell.angle_alpha   90.00
_cell.angle_beta   90.00
_cell.angle_gamma   90.00
#
_symmetry.space_group_name_H-M   'P 1'
#
loop_
_entity.id
_entity.type
_entity.pdbx_description
1 polymer ?
#
loop_
_entity_poly.entity_id
_entity_poly.type
_entity_poly.pdbx_seq_one_letter_code
_entity_poly.pdbx_strand_id
1 'polypeptide(L)'
;MIRLCFVCLGNICRSPTAEGVMAALLEEEGCSHQIAVDSAGTSAHHIGEAADRRSRRCAAAQGVALPSISRQFVVSDFEQFDWVLAMDLDNQQALHALAPNAQAGQKIHLLRSFDPDAPRHAEVPDPYYGGP
;
A
#
# COMPACT_ATOMS: atom_id res chain seq x y z
N MET A 1 3.69 17.30 -7.24
CA MET A 1 2.76 16.43 -6.50
C MET A 1 3.53 15.18 -6.14
N ILE A 2 3.61 14.86 -4.85
CA ILE A 2 4.28 13.65 -4.35
C ILE A 2 3.37 12.47 -4.63
N ARG A 3 3.92 11.33 -5.05
CA ARG A 3 3.14 10.13 -5.38
C ARG A 3 3.54 8.96 -4.49
N LEU A 4 2.58 8.43 -3.75
CA LEU A 4 2.73 7.29 -2.85
C LEU A 4 2.06 6.05 -3.44
N CYS A 5 2.71 4.89 -3.36
CA CYS A 5 2.08 3.60 -3.66
C CYS A 5 2.20 2.65 -2.48
N PHE A 6 1.07 2.18 -1.97
CA PHE A 6 1.03 1.15 -0.93
C PHE A 6 1.04 -0.24 -1.57
N VAL A 7 1.89 -1.15 -1.10
CA VAL A 7 2.09 -2.45 -1.75
C VAL A 7 1.95 -3.58 -0.74
N CYS A 8 1.01 -4.49 -1.00
CA CYS A 8 0.89 -5.76 -0.28
C CYS A 8 1.05 -6.95 -1.23
N LEU A 9 0.77 -8.18 -0.78
CA LEU A 9 0.84 -9.36 -1.66
C LEU A 9 -0.23 -9.34 -2.77
N GLY A 10 -1.51 -9.21 -2.39
CA GLY A 10 -2.65 -9.46 -3.27
C GLY A 10 -3.45 -8.22 -3.69
N ASN A 11 -3.12 -7.04 -3.16
CA ASN A 11 -3.85 -5.78 -3.40
C ASN A 11 -5.37 -5.82 -3.15
N ILE A 12 -5.82 -6.64 -2.20
CA ILE A 12 -7.24 -6.74 -1.83
C ILE A 12 -7.53 -6.36 -0.38
N CYS A 13 -6.58 -6.52 0.55
CA CYS A 13 -6.80 -6.23 1.97
C CYS A 13 -6.00 -5.02 2.46
N ARG A 14 -4.69 -5.22 2.68
CA ARG A 14 -3.82 -4.27 3.38
C ARG A 14 -3.54 -3.00 2.58
N SER A 15 -3.01 -3.12 1.35
CA SER A 15 -2.67 -1.94 0.57
C SER A 15 -3.87 -1.10 0.12
N PRO A 16 -5.05 -1.66 -0.26
CA PRO A 16 -6.24 -0.85 -0.46
C PRO A 16 -6.68 -0.09 0.79
N THR A 17 -6.58 -0.73 1.96
CA THR A 17 -6.92 -0.08 3.24
C THR A 17 -5.98 1.10 3.52
N ALA A 18 -4.68 0.92 3.31
CA ALA A 18 -3.70 1.98 3.47
C ALA A 18 -3.93 3.16 2.51
N GLU A 19 -4.26 2.88 1.24
CA GLU A 19 -4.64 3.91 0.26
C GLU A 19 -5.86 4.70 0.72
N GLY A 20 -6.95 4.01 1.08
CA GLY A 20 -8.20 4.66 1.50
C GLY A 20 -8.03 5.51 2.76
N VAL A 21 -7.30 5.00 3.77
CA VAL A 21 -7.02 5.74 5.00
C VAL A 21 -6.15 6.97 4.71
N MET A 22 -5.08 6.84 3.92
CA MET A 22 -4.25 7.98 3.56
C MET A 22 -5.04 9.02 2.76
N ALA A 23 -5.88 8.60 1.81
CA ALA A 23 -6.73 9.52 1.06
C ALA A 23 -7.68 10.32 1.96
N ALA A 24 -8.31 9.66 2.94
CA ALA A 24 -9.17 10.33 3.91
C ALA A 24 -8.41 11.35 4.76
N LEU A 25 -7.24 10.97 5.30
CA LEU A 25 -6.38 11.87 6.07
C LEU A 25 -5.91 13.08 5.26
N LEU A 26 -5.55 12.88 3.98
CA LEU A 26 -5.14 13.96 3.08
C LEU A 26 -6.28 14.95 2.81
N GLU A 27 -7.51 14.47 2.72
CA GLU A 27 -8.67 15.36 2.55
C GLU A 27 -8.96 16.15 3.83
N GLU A 28 -8.92 15.49 4.99
CA GLU A 28 -9.12 16.11 6.30
C GLU A 28 -8.08 17.23 6.56
N GLU A 29 -6.83 17.00 6.20
CA GLU A 29 -5.73 17.95 6.33
C GLU A 29 -5.62 18.95 5.16
N GLY A 30 -6.53 18.89 4.18
CA GLY A 30 -6.51 19.77 3.00
C GLY A 30 -5.29 19.59 2.09
N CYS A 31 -4.60 18.46 2.16
CA CYS A 31 -3.37 18.13 1.44
C CYS A 31 -3.59 17.31 0.16
N SER A 32 -4.84 16.98 -0.21
CA SER A 32 -5.18 16.15 -1.37
C SER A 32 -4.67 16.69 -2.72
N HIS A 33 -4.40 18.00 -2.80
CA HIS A 33 -3.81 18.64 -3.99
C HIS A 33 -2.28 18.53 -4.09
N GLN A 34 -1.59 18.02 -3.06
CA GLN A 34 -0.14 17.93 -3.00
C GLN A 34 0.36 16.48 -3.09
N ILE A 35 -0.45 15.53 -2.63
CA ILE A 35 -0.08 14.11 -2.53
C ILE A 35 -1.14 13.27 -3.24
N ALA A 36 -0.70 12.46 -4.21
CA ALA A 36 -1.51 11.43 -4.82
C ALA A 36 -1.15 10.06 -4.24
N VAL A 37 -2.16 9.22 -4.06
CA VAL A 37 -2.03 7.87 -3.49
C VAL A 37 -2.56 6.84 -4.47
N ASP A 38 -1.96 5.66 -4.43
CA ASP A 38 -2.40 4.47 -5.16
C ASP A 38 -2.02 3.22 -4.36
N SER A 39 -2.55 2.06 -4.75
CA SER A 39 -2.14 0.77 -4.21
C SER A 39 -1.90 -0.29 -5.28
N ALA A 40 -1.07 -1.26 -4.94
CA ALA A 40 -0.74 -2.39 -5.81
C ALA A 40 -0.42 -3.67 -5.00
N GLY A 41 -0.22 -4.75 -5.75
CA GLY A 41 0.13 -6.07 -5.26
C GLY A 41 1.46 -6.54 -5.84
N THR A 42 2.27 -7.27 -5.09
CA THR A 42 3.47 -7.92 -5.67
C THR A 42 3.08 -9.11 -6.55
N SER A 43 1.91 -9.70 -6.31
CA SER A 43 1.38 -10.82 -7.09
C SER A 43 0.22 -10.41 -8.01
N ALA A 44 -0.02 -11.22 -9.05
CA ALA A 44 -1.07 -11.00 -10.03
C ALA A 44 -2.38 -11.77 -9.74
N HIS A 45 -2.50 -12.44 -8.58
CA HIS A 45 -3.59 -13.40 -8.32
C HIS A 45 -4.99 -12.79 -8.36
N HIS A 46 -5.12 -11.53 -7.97
CA HIS A 46 -6.43 -10.86 -7.81
C HIS A 46 -6.62 -9.71 -8.79
N ILE A 47 -5.83 -9.59 -9.87
CA ILE A 47 -5.92 -8.44 -10.79
C ILE A 47 -7.37 -8.26 -11.29
N GLY A 48 -7.88 -7.03 -11.18
CA GLY A 48 -9.24 -6.66 -11.58
C GLY A 48 -10.29 -6.87 -10.50
N GLU A 49 -9.96 -7.51 -9.38
CA GLU A 49 -10.87 -7.66 -8.24
C GLU A 49 -10.95 -6.38 -7.42
N ALA A 50 -12.13 -6.08 -6.88
CA ALA A 50 -12.26 -5.04 -5.87
C ALA A 50 -11.60 -5.47 -4.55
N ALA A 51 -11.29 -4.51 -3.69
CA ALA A 51 -10.86 -4.79 -2.32
C ALA A 51 -11.78 -5.79 -1.60
N ASP A 52 -11.18 -6.63 -0.75
CA ASP A 52 -11.86 -7.68 0.02
C ASP A 52 -13.06 -7.10 0.77
N ARG A 53 -14.18 -7.81 0.71
CA ARG A 53 -15.44 -7.35 1.29
C ARG A 53 -15.34 -7.05 2.79
N ARG A 54 -14.52 -7.78 3.54
CA ARG A 54 -14.28 -7.58 4.98
C ARG A 54 -13.50 -6.28 5.21
N SER A 55 -12.45 -6.04 4.44
CA SER A 55 -11.68 -4.78 4.48
C SER A 55 -12.56 -3.59 4.15
N ARG A 56 -13.37 -3.67 3.09
CA ARG A 56 -14.35 -2.63 2.72
C ARG A 56 -15.35 -2.36 3.83
N ARG A 57 -15.90 -3.41 4.45
CA ARG A 57 -16.86 -3.27 5.57
C ARG A 57 -16.21 -2.60 6.78
N CYS A 58 -14.99 -3.00 7.12
CA CYS A 58 -14.24 -2.43 8.24
C CYS A 58 -13.94 -0.94 8.01
N ALA A 59 -13.40 -0.60 6.84
CA ALA A 59 -13.10 0.78 6.47
C ALA A 59 -14.35 1.67 6.43
N ALA A 60 -15.46 1.16 5.85
CA ALA A 60 -16.71 1.90 5.80
C ALA A 60 -17.29 2.22 7.20
N ALA A 61 -17.07 1.34 8.19
CA ALA A 61 -17.46 1.60 9.57
C ALA A 61 -16.65 2.75 10.22
N GLN A 62 -15.52 3.11 9.63
CA GLN A 62 -14.69 4.26 10.01
C GLN A 62 -14.87 5.45 9.05
N GLY A 63 -15.87 5.42 8.16
CA GLY A 63 -16.11 6.49 7.18
C GLY A 63 -15.15 6.48 5.98
N VAL A 64 -14.32 5.45 5.83
CA VAL A 64 -13.30 5.35 4.77
C VAL A 64 -13.79 4.47 3.63
N ALA A 65 -13.70 4.96 2.39
CA ALA A 65 -13.97 4.20 1.18
C ALA A 65 -12.69 3.53 0.65
N LEU A 66 -12.81 2.29 0.18
CA LEU A 66 -11.72 1.57 -0.50
C LEU A 66 -12.11 1.35 -1.97
N PRO A 67 -11.82 2.30 -2.87
CA PRO A 67 -12.19 2.21 -4.29
C PRO A 67 -11.24 1.33 -5.11
N SER A 68 -10.11 0.89 -4.53
CA SER A 68 -9.03 0.21 -5.23
C SER A 68 -9.52 -1.03 -5.98
N ILE A 69 -9.05 -1.11 -7.23
CA ILE A 69 -9.14 -2.31 -8.06
C ILE A 69 -7.75 -2.92 -8.10
N SER A 70 -7.67 -4.19 -7.71
CA SER A 70 -6.41 -4.90 -7.57
C SER A 70 -5.62 -4.87 -8.87
N ARG A 71 -4.35 -4.49 -8.76
CA ARG A 71 -3.37 -4.48 -9.84
C ARG A 71 -2.02 -4.96 -9.34
N GLN A 72 -1.18 -5.43 -10.25
CA GLN A 72 0.20 -5.77 -9.93
C GLN A 72 1.09 -4.51 -9.98
N PHE A 73 2.03 -4.43 -9.06
CA PHE A 73 3.12 -3.46 -9.11
C PHE A 73 4.12 -3.88 -10.19
N VAL A 74 4.44 -2.98 -11.12
CA VAL A 74 5.30 -3.26 -12.27
C VAL A 74 6.53 -2.36 -12.29
N VAL A 75 7.55 -2.71 -13.08
CA VAL A 75 8.82 -1.95 -13.14
C VAL A 75 8.59 -0.46 -13.46
N SER A 76 7.66 -0.14 -14.35
CA SER A 76 7.32 1.25 -14.71
C SER A 76 6.66 2.04 -13.58
N ASP A 77 6.16 1.40 -12.53
CA ASP A 77 5.64 2.11 -11.35
C ASP A 77 6.77 2.83 -10.60
N PHE A 78 8.01 2.33 -10.64
CA PHE A 78 9.15 3.03 -10.04
C PHE A 78 9.45 4.38 -10.69
N GLU A 79 8.98 4.64 -11.90
CA GLU A 79 9.09 5.95 -12.56
C GLU A 79 7.97 6.90 -12.12
N GLN A 80 6.84 6.36 -11.68
CA GLN A 80 5.64 7.12 -11.34
C GLN A 80 5.56 7.52 -9.88
N PHE A 81 6.11 6.69 -8.97
CA PHE A 81 5.99 6.91 -7.53
C PHE A 81 7.30 7.41 -6.94
N ASP A 82 7.16 8.31 -5.97
CA ASP A 82 8.28 8.82 -5.17
C ASP A 82 8.53 7.92 -3.96
N TRP A 83 7.46 7.33 -3.42
CA TRP A 83 7.50 6.44 -2.27
C TRP A 83 6.72 5.15 -2.54
N VAL A 84 7.35 4.01 -2.27
CA VAL A 84 6.75 2.68 -2.36
C VAL A 84 6.74 2.06 -0.97
N LEU A 85 5.54 1.87 -0.42
CA LEU A 85 5.30 1.54 0.99
C LEU A 85 4.85 0.08 1.11
N ALA A 86 5.79 -0.80 1.45
CA ALA A 86 5.57 -2.23 1.63
C ALA A 86 4.87 -2.52 2.98
N MET A 87 3.91 -3.47 2.97
CA MET A 87 3.20 -3.87 4.19
C MET A 87 4.02 -4.79 5.09
N ASP A 88 4.83 -5.68 4.52
CA ASP A 88 5.65 -6.66 5.23
C ASP A 88 7.03 -6.84 4.54
N LEU A 89 7.92 -7.62 5.16
CA LEU A 89 9.26 -7.88 4.65
C LEU A 89 9.25 -8.68 3.34
N ASP A 90 8.30 -9.59 3.16
CA ASP A 90 8.16 -10.35 1.92
C ASP A 90 7.83 -9.43 0.74
N ASN A 91 6.94 -8.45 0.96
CA ASN A 91 6.57 -7.45 -0.03
C ASN A 91 7.77 -6.55 -0.33
N GLN A 92 8.49 -6.10 0.70
CA GLN A 92 9.70 -5.31 0.53
C GLN A 92 10.77 -6.07 -0.27
N GLN A 93 11.01 -7.35 0.05
CA GLN A 93 11.97 -8.18 -0.65
C GLN A 93 11.58 -8.38 -2.12
N ALA A 94 10.29 -8.67 -2.39
CA ALA A 94 9.80 -8.81 -3.76
C ALA A 94 9.95 -7.50 -4.56
N LEU A 95 9.69 -6.35 -3.95
CA LEU A 95 9.89 -5.04 -4.59
C LEU A 95 11.38 -4.76 -4.87
N HIS A 96 12.27 -5.09 -3.95
CA HIS A 96 13.71 -4.95 -4.19
C HIS A 96 14.22 -5.87 -5.30
N ALA A 97 13.69 -7.09 -5.39
CA ALA A 97 14.01 -8.00 -6.49
C ALA A 97 13.48 -7.49 -7.85
N LEU A 98 12.39 -6.74 -7.86
CA LEU A 98 11.80 -6.13 -9.06
C LEU A 98 12.47 -4.81 -9.45
N ALA A 99 13.08 -4.10 -8.51
CA ALA A 99 13.66 -2.77 -8.75
C ALA A 99 14.76 -2.82 -9.83
N PRO A 100 14.67 -2.00 -10.90
CA PRO A 100 15.60 -2.06 -12.03
C PRO A 100 17.00 -1.51 -11.71
N ASN A 101 17.14 -0.74 -10.62
CA ASN A 101 18.39 -0.12 -10.20
C ASN A 101 18.32 0.33 -8.74
N ALA A 102 19.47 0.76 -8.20
CA ALA A 102 19.59 1.19 -6.81
C ALA A 102 18.71 2.42 -6.48
N GLN A 103 18.51 3.33 -7.43
CA GLN A 103 17.67 4.53 -7.23
C GLN A 103 16.20 4.15 -7.04
N ALA A 104 15.67 3.21 -7.84
CA ALA A 104 14.35 2.64 -7.62
C ALA A 104 14.24 1.93 -6.27
N GLY A 105 15.29 1.18 -5.90
CA GLY A 105 15.38 0.51 -4.61
C GLY A 105 15.31 1.45 -3.40
N GLN A 106 15.85 2.67 -3.51
CA GLN A 106 15.83 3.69 -2.45
C GLN A 106 14.44 4.23 -2.14
N LYS A 107 13.47 4.04 -3.04
CA LYS A 107 12.07 4.48 -2.86
C LYS A 107 11.25 3.52 -1.99
N ILE A 108 11.79 2.34 -1.69
CA ILE A 108 11.07 1.25 -1.02
C ILE A 108 11.26 1.34 0.49
N HIS A 109 10.15 1.45 1.22
CA HIS A 109 10.15 1.52 2.68
C HIS A 109 9.06 0.61 3.25
N LEU A 110 9.26 0.09 4.47
CA LEU A 110 8.17 -0.54 5.21
C LEU A 110 7.22 0.53 5.73
N LEU A 111 5.91 0.35 5.61
CA LEU A 111 4.95 1.33 6.12
C LEU A 111 5.16 1.61 7.61
N ARG A 112 5.41 0.56 8.41
CA ARG A 112 5.62 0.72 9.85
C ARG A 112 6.99 1.26 10.24
N SER A 113 7.90 1.56 9.29
CA SER A 113 9.10 2.32 9.65
C SER A 113 8.81 3.78 9.99
N PHE A 114 7.58 4.26 9.71
CA PHE A 114 7.10 5.60 10.08
C PHE A 114 6.32 5.61 11.40
N ASP A 115 6.09 4.46 12.02
CA ASP A 115 5.48 4.33 13.34
C ASP A 115 6.58 4.59 14.40
N PRO A 116 6.50 5.68 15.20
CA PRO A 116 7.55 6.06 16.14
C PRO A 116 7.75 5.04 17.27
N ASP A 117 6.72 4.22 17.55
CA ASP A 117 6.72 3.22 18.61
C ASP A 117 6.96 1.80 18.08
N ALA A 118 7.06 1.63 16.75
CA ALA A 118 7.29 0.33 16.15
C ALA A 118 8.73 -0.18 16.37
N PRO A 119 8.90 -1.50 16.62
CA PRO A 119 10.23 -2.10 16.54
C PRO A 119 10.77 -2.01 15.10
N ARG A 120 12.09 -2.10 14.97
CA ARG A 120 12.74 -2.19 13.66
C ARG A 120 12.17 -3.37 12.88
N HIS A 121 11.87 -3.16 11.60
CA HIS A 121 11.27 -4.16 10.70
C HIS A 121 9.85 -4.59 11.08
N ALA A 122 9.11 -3.76 11.81
CA ALA A 122 7.70 -4.02 12.05
C ALA A 122 6.90 -4.16 10.75
N GLU A 123 5.93 -5.07 10.77
CA GLU A 123 5.08 -5.40 9.62
C GLU A 123 3.61 -5.09 9.92
N VAL A 124 2.84 -4.85 8.87
CA VAL A 124 1.38 -4.81 8.90
C VAL A 124 0.89 -6.25 8.71
N PRO A 125 0.32 -6.87 9.76
CA PRO A 125 -0.06 -8.28 9.75
C PRO A 125 -1.12 -8.56 8.67
N ASP A 126 -1.01 -9.71 8.00
CA ASP A 126 -1.96 -10.12 6.97
C ASP A 126 -3.29 -10.58 7.60
N PRO A 127 -4.43 -9.90 7.34
CA PRO A 127 -5.71 -10.27 7.91
C PRO A 127 -6.42 -11.38 7.11
N TYR A 128 -5.91 -11.78 5.93
CA TYR A 128 -6.67 -12.57 4.95
C TYR A 128 -7.12 -13.94 5.49
N TYR A 129 -6.22 -14.64 6.19
CA TYR A 129 -6.47 -15.94 6.82
C TYR A 129 -7.15 -15.84 8.20
N GLY A 130 -7.49 -14.63 8.64
CA GLY A 130 -7.98 -14.37 9.98
C GLY A 130 -6.85 -14.05 10.97
N GLY A 131 -7.15 -13.14 11.87
CA GLY A 131 -6.41 -12.69 13.05
C GLY A 131 -7.43 -12.06 14.01
N PRO A 132 -7.13 -11.99 15.32
CA PRO A 132 -8.11 -11.95 16.43
C PRO A 132 -9.25 -10.92 16.27
#